data_AF-A0A3Q1GYA3-F1
#
_entry.id   AF-A0A3Q1GYA3-F1
#
_cell.length_a   1.000
_cell.length_b   1.000
_cell.length_c   1.000
_cell.angle_alpha   90.00
_cell.angle_beta   90.00
_cell.angle_gamma   90.00
#
_symmetry.space_group_name_H-M   'P 1'
#
loop_
_entity.id
_entity.type
_entity.pdbx_description
1 polymer ?
#
loop_
_entity_poly.entity_id
_entity_poly.type
_entity_poly.pdbx_seq_one_letter_code
_entity_poly.pdbx_strand_id
1 'polypeptide(L)'
;MPPKTKTKKAGKGKSSSVVDGLSTEEMSKDQLEEHIIRLREELDREREERSFFQLERDKIQALWEISKRNLEETKAELRNQHREKEEAEERHRVEITVYKQKLKHVLSEHHNTTTEQKLEGVASSSLVQNRHREAELRLCKDVEGLQAELKEKKLHGESSIKELKLKHQVELMELTNQYDRRMRDMELKFHHQMQSLMEVEEKRRRAEVLELEDQMKSRVVVLLEDQDRALRGAEEFYASVQNKLLLDQNMLKEELAEVQKKQNRADRELSAAQQENRRLTEVLQEAEQKLPELQRRLQEHNEAKARMEVEQERDELLTRQTEAVLDLQQSSSLKEMLLQKKLEVLTETLQKKEAQLCSALTATSTEAGNSATNRLEEIQQHHQVSVGSLQQDLAQDCQGYNELLLTCRERLKTLGVSLHDFPFRPAEQILNRAKP
;
A
#
# COMPACT_ATOMS: atom_id res chain seq x y z
N MET A 1 -143.99 0.28 -141.83
CA MET A 1 -144.66 0.40 -143.15
C MET A 1 -145.21 -0.98 -143.55
N PRO A 2 -146.21 -1.06 -144.45
CA PRO A 2 -146.77 -2.33 -144.93
C PRO A 2 -145.95 -2.88 -146.14
N PRO A 3 -146.35 -4.01 -146.77
CA PRO A 3 -147.44 -3.96 -147.74
C PRO A 3 -148.54 -5.02 -147.54
N LYS A 4 -149.75 -4.71 -148.02
CA LYS A 4 -150.81 -5.68 -148.33
C LYS A 4 -150.83 -5.91 -149.84
N THR A 5 -151.03 -7.15 -150.30
CA THR A 5 -151.36 -7.44 -151.71
C THR A 5 -152.72 -8.13 -151.84
N LYS A 6 -153.67 -7.37 -152.38
CA LYS A 6 -154.82 -7.86 -153.17
C LYS A 6 -154.28 -8.61 -154.41
N THR A 7 -154.96 -9.48 -155.16
CA THR A 7 -156.33 -10.05 -155.21
C THR A 7 -156.37 -11.06 -156.37
N LYS A 8 -157.32 -12.02 -156.41
CA LYS A 8 -158.36 -12.07 -157.48
C LYS A 8 -159.41 -13.17 -157.25
N LYS A 9 -160.45 -13.17 -158.10
CA LYS A 9 -161.70 -13.93 -158.01
C LYS A 9 -162.16 -14.34 -159.41
N ALA A 10 -162.16 -15.63 -159.72
CA ALA A 10 -162.83 -16.31 -160.83
C ALA A 10 -162.75 -17.84 -160.58
N GLY A 11 -163.63 -18.70 -161.08
CA GLY A 11 -164.82 -18.47 -161.92
C GLY A 11 -165.90 -19.53 -161.68
N LYS A 12 -167.07 -19.35 -162.31
CA LYS A 12 -168.28 -20.14 -162.06
C LYS A 12 -168.38 -21.34 -163.03
N GLY A 13 -167.94 -22.53 -162.59
CA GLY A 13 -168.11 -23.78 -163.34
C GLY A 13 -169.41 -24.51 -162.95
N LYS A 14 -170.23 -24.91 -163.93
CA LYS A 14 -171.47 -25.67 -163.72
C LYS A 14 -171.24 -27.12 -164.17
N SER A 15 -170.80 -27.98 -163.26
CA SER A 15 -170.68 -29.42 -163.50
C SER A 15 -171.90 -30.17 -162.96
N SER A 16 -172.51 -30.96 -163.84
CA SER A 16 -173.55 -31.96 -163.54
C SER A 16 -173.26 -32.74 -162.27
N SER A 17 -174.25 -32.85 -161.36
CA SER A 17 -174.18 -33.73 -160.19
C SER A 17 -174.53 -35.16 -160.58
N VAL A 18 -173.69 -35.78 -161.41
CA VAL A 18 -173.61 -37.24 -161.50
C VAL A 18 -172.94 -37.72 -160.21
N VAL A 19 -173.63 -38.57 -159.46
CA VAL A 19 -173.08 -39.28 -158.30
C VAL A 19 -173.34 -40.76 -158.52
N ASP A 20 -172.29 -41.58 -158.38
CA ASP A 20 -172.29 -43.06 -158.52
C ASP A 20 -173.06 -43.65 -159.72
N GLY A 21 -172.97 -42.98 -160.87
CA GLY A 21 -173.10 -43.62 -162.19
C GLY A 21 -174.51 -44.02 -162.64
N LEU A 22 -175.56 -43.70 -161.89
CA LEU A 22 -176.96 -43.93 -162.27
C LEU A 22 -177.74 -42.61 -162.39
N SER A 23 -178.72 -42.58 -163.29
CA SER A 23 -179.56 -41.38 -163.46
C SER A 23 -180.51 -41.21 -162.28
N THR A 24 -180.54 -40.03 -161.67
CA THR A 24 -181.52 -39.67 -160.63
C THR A 24 -182.97 -39.63 -161.15
N GLU A 25 -183.19 -39.79 -162.46
CA GLU A 25 -184.51 -39.86 -163.09
C GLU A 25 -184.99 -41.33 -163.32
N GLU A 26 -184.12 -42.33 -163.10
CA GLU A 26 -184.45 -43.77 -163.23
C GLU A 26 -184.36 -44.54 -161.91
N MET A 27 -183.71 -43.97 -160.88
CA MET A 27 -183.65 -44.52 -159.53
C MET A 27 -185.02 -44.45 -158.83
N SER A 28 -185.39 -45.50 -158.10
CA SER A 28 -186.62 -45.49 -157.30
C SER A 28 -186.53 -44.45 -156.17
N LYS A 29 -187.69 -44.00 -155.67
CA LYS A 29 -187.77 -43.07 -154.53
C LYS A 29 -186.94 -43.56 -153.34
N ASP A 30 -187.02 -44.85 -153.05
CA ASP A 30 -186.34 -45.48 -151.91
C ASP A 30 -184.81 -45.50 -152.11
N GLN A 31 -184.34 -45.72 -153.34
CA GLN A 31 -182.91 -45.67 -153.70
C GLN A 31 -182.34 -44.25 -153.60
N LEU A 32 -183.13 -43.22 -153.95
CA LEU A 32 -182.75 -41.81 -153.75
C LEU A 32 -182.72 -41.43 -152.27
N GLU A 33 -183.68 -41.91 -151.47
CA GLU A 33 -183.69 -41.70 -150.01
C GLU A 33 -182.48 -42.38 -149.34
N GLU A 34 -182.14 -43.61 -149.75
CA GLU A 34 -180.94 -44.31 -149.27
C GLU A 34 -179.64 -43.57 -149.64
N HIS A 35 -179.53 -43.06 -150.87
CA HIS A 35 -178.38 -42.25 -151.29
C HIS A 35 -178.27 -40.92 -150.52
N ILE A 36 -179.40 -40.29 -150.18
CA ILE A 36 -179.43 -39.09 -149.33
C ILE A 36 -179.00 -39.41 -147.89
N ILE A 37 -179.32 -40.61 -147.39
CA ILE A 37 -178.84 -41.09 -146.08
C ILE A 37 -177.32 -41.26 -146.10
N ARG A 38 -176.75 -41.99 -147.08
CA ARG A 38 -175.29 -42.18 -147.21
C ARG A 38 -174.53 -40.86 -147.27
N LEU A 39 -174.98 -39.90 -148.08
CA LEU A 39 -174.36 -38.56 -148.16
C LEU A 39 -174.43 -37.76 -146.86
N ARG A 40 -175.46 -37.99 -146.02
CA ARG A 40 -175.54 -37.37 -144.68
C ARG A 40 -174.59 -38.05 -143.71
N GLU A 41 -174.53 -39.37 -143.71
CA GLU A 41 -173.56 -40.14 -142.91
C GLU A 41 -172.11 -39.79 -143.28
N GLU A 42 -171.83 -39.53 -144.55
CA GLU A 42 -170.53 -39.03 -145.02
C GLU A 42 -170.25 -37.61 -144.54
N LEU A 43 -171.20 -36.69 -144.70
CA LEU A 43 -171.06 -35.31 -144.21
C LEU A 43 -170.89 -35.22 -142.69
N ASP A 44 -171.59 -36.08 -141.94
CA ASP A 44 -171.50 -36.14 -140.48
C ASP A 44 -170.21 -36.85 -140.03
N ARG A 45 -169.73 -37.88 -140.74
CA ARG A 45 -168.36 -38.43 -140.56
C ARG A 45 -167.29 -37.37 -140.83
N GLU A 46 -167.36 -36.62 -141.92
CA GLU A 46 -166.42 -35.51 -142.21
C GLU A 46 -166.45 -34.43 -141.11
N ARG A 47 -167.63 -34.15 -140.52
CA ARG A 47 -167.78 -33.21 -139.39
C ARG A 47 -167.14 -33.76 -138.12
N GLU A 48 -167.35 -35.03 -137.81
CA GLU A 48 -166.75 -35.71 -136.65
C GLU A 48 -165.23 -35.80 -136.78
N GLU A 49 -164.70 -36.23 -137.93
CA GLU A 49 -163.27 -36.22 -138.24
C GLU A 49 -162.68 -34.82 -138.13
N ARG A 50 -163.32 -33.81 -138.72
CA ARG A 50 -162.87 -32.41 -138.61
C ARG A 50 -162.87 -31.91 -137.17
N SER A 51 -163.86 -32.31 -136.37
CA SER A 51 -163.93 -31.98 -134.93
C SER A 51 -162.80 -32.66 -134.15
N PHE A 52 -162.55 -33.94 -134.44
CA PHE A 52 -161.45 -34.72 -133.86
C PHE A 52 -160.08 -34.12 -134.20
N PHE A 53 -159.80 -33.83 -135.48
CA PHE A 53 -158.54 -33.21 -135.91
C PHE A 53 -158.37 -31.77 -135.40
N GLN A 54 -159.47 -31.02 -135.22
CA GLN A 54 -159.44 -29.72 -134.54
C GLN A 54 -159.01 -29.88 -133.07
N LEU A 55 -159.62 -30.80 -132.34
CA LEU A 55 -159.31 -31.09 -130.93
C LEU A 55 -157.87 -31.62 -130.75
N GLU A 56 -157.42 -32.56 -131.59
CA GLU A 56 -156.05 -33.04 -131.55
C GLU A 56 -155.03 -31.95 -131.92
N ARG A 57 -155.33 -31.06 -132.89
CA ARG A 57 -154.47 -29.89 -133.16
C ARG A 57 -154.40 -28.96 -131.95
N ASP A 58 -155.51 -28.63 -131.33
CA ASP A 58 -155.54 -27.70 -130.19
C ASP A 58 -154.90 -28.30 -128.93
N LYS A 59 -155.01 -29.63 -128.76
CA LYS A 59 -154.28 -30.44 -127.76
C LYS A 59 -152.77 -30.46 -128.04
N ILE A 60 -152.34 -30.67 -129.29
CA ILE A 60 -150.92 -30.60 -129.69
C ILE A 60 -150.37 -29.18 -129.49
N GLN A 61 -151.14 -28.14 -129.83
CA GLN A 61 -150.75 -26.74 -129.60
C GLN A 61 -150.60 -26.45 -128.10
N ALA A 62 -151.57 -26.86 -127.27
CA ALA A 62 -151.49 -26.69 -125.82
C ALA A 62 -150.29 -27.43 -125.22
N LEU A 63 -150.04 -28.68 -125.63
CA LEU A 63 -148.88 -29.46 -125.21
C LEU A 63 -147.56 -28.82 -125.66
N TRP A 64 -147.50 -28.28 -126.88
CA TRP A 64 -146.33 -27.54 -127.38
C TRP A 64 -146.08 -26.25 -126.59
N GLU A 65 -147.11 -25.46 -126.29
CA GLU A 65 -146.97 -24.26 -125.49
C GLU A 65 -146.59 -24.54 -124.03
N ILE A 66 -147.14 -25.60 -123.42
CA ILE A 66 -146.75 -26.05 -122.07
C ILE A 66 -145.29 -26.52 -122.10
N SER A 67 -144.92 -27.39 -123.04
CA SER A 67 -143.54 -27.85 -123.20
C SER A 67 -142.56 -26.68 -123.42
N LYS A 68 -142.96 -25.66 -124.20
CA LYS A 68 -142.20 -24.43 -124.41
C LYS A 68 -142.05 -23.61 -123.12
N ARG A 69 -143.13 -23.37 -122.36
CA ARG A 69 -143.07 -22.65 -121.07
C ARG A 69 -142.15 -23.37 -120.09
N ASN A 70 -142.36 -24.68 -119.88
CA ASN A 70 -141.52 -25.51 -119.02
C ASN A 70 -140.03 -25.48 -119.45
N LEU A 71 -139.75 -25.41 -120.76
CA LEU A 71 -138.39 -25.27 -121.29
C LEU A 71 -137.80 -23.87 -121.09
N GLU A 72 -138.61 -22.82 -121.07
CA GLU A 72 -138.19 -21.44 -120.78
C GLU A 72 -137.98 -21.22 -119.28
N GLU A 73 -138.82 -21.83 -118.44
CA GLU A 73 -138.75 -21.89 -116.97
C GLU A 73 -137.51 -22.66 -116.50
N THR A 74 -137.32 -23.92 -116.90
CA THR A 74 -136.12 -24.71 -116.55
C THR A 74 -134.82 -24.05 -117.02
N LYS A 75 -134.83 -23.36 -118.17
CA LYS A 75 -133.71 -22.51 -118.61
C LYS A 75 -133.51 -21.26 -117.75
N ALA A 76 -134.55 -20.74 -117.10
CA ALA A 76 -134.42 -19.65 -116.12
C ALA A 76 -133.90 -20.15 -114.78
N GLU A 77 -134.41 -21.27 -114.28
CA GLU A 77 -133.92 -21.95 -113.07
C GLU A 77 -132.42 -22.27 -113.16
N LEU A 78 -131.97 -22.89 -114.27
CA LEU A 78 -130.55 -23.17 -114.51
C LEU A 78 -129.68 -21.89 -114.52
N ARG A 79 -130.19 -20.76 -115.03
CA ARG A 79 -129.48 -19.47 -114.98
C ARG A 79 -129.42 -18.89 -113.56
N ASN A 80 -130.47 -19.07 -112.77
CA ASN A 80 -130.50 -18.62 -111.38
C ASN A 80 -129.56 -19.46 -110.51
N GLN A 81 -129.63 -20.79 -110.60
CA GLN A 81 -128.72 -21.71 -109.91
C GLN A 81 -127.24 -21.47 -110.27
N HIS A 82 -126.94 -21.11 -111.53
CA HIS A 82 -125.59 -20.74 -111.94
C HIS A 82 -125.10 -19.46 -111.23
N ARG A 83 -125.94 -18.42 -111.18
CA ARG A 83 -125.65 -17.17 -110.46
C ARG A 83 -125.51 -17.38 -108.96
N GLU A 84 -126.42 -18.13 -108.33
CA GLU A 84 -126.37 -18.47 -106.90
C GLU A 84 -125.06 -19.18 -106.55
N LYS A 85 -124.58 -20.06 -107.44
CA LYS A 85 -123.28 -20.74 -107.33
C LYS A 85 -122.10 -19.78 -107.52
N GLU A 86 -122.13 -18.91 -108.53
CA GLU A 86 -121.10 -17.87 -108.73
C GLU A 86 -121.01 -16.90 -107.55
N GLU A 87 -122.15 -16.45 -107.03
CA GLU A 87 -122.25 -15.61 -105.83
C GLU A 87 -121.79 -16.33 -104.57
N ALA A 88 -122.03 -17.65 -104.45
CA ALA A 88 -121.51 -18.45 -103.34
C ALA A 88 -119.98 -18.65 -103.44
N GLU A 89 -119.45 -18.92 -104.63
CA GLU A 89 -118.01 -19.00 -104.86
C GLU A 89 -117.31 -17.67 -104.56
N GLU A 90 -117.88 -16.53 -104.98
CA GLU A 90 -117.29 -15.21 -104.71
C GLU A 90 -117.38 -14.84 -103.22
N ARG A 91 -118.50 -15.16 -102.53
CA ARG A 91 -118.58 -15.07 -101.06
C ARG A 91 -117.49 -15.88 -100.37
N HIS A 92 -117.30 -17.14 -100.75
CA HIS A 92 -116.23 -17.99 -100.20
C HIS A 92 -114.83 -17.43 -100.49
N ARG A 93 -114.58 -16.88 -101.69
CA ARG A 93 -113.30 -16.21 -102.01
C ARG A 93 -113.06 -15.01 -101.09
N VAL A 94 -114.05 -14.13 -100.94
CA VAL A 94 -113.97 -12.97 -100.02
C VAL A 94 -113.71 -13.43 -98.59
N GLU A 95 -114.46 -14.39 -98.07
CA GLU A 95 -114.24 -14.96 -96.73
C GLU A 95 -112.82 -15.50 -96.56
N ILE A 96 -112.31 -16.29 -97.51
CA ILE A 96 -110.93 -16.81 -97.49
C ILE A 96 -109.91 -15.66 -97.43
N THR A 97 -110.11 -14.56 -98.17
CA THR A 97 -109.21 -13.39 -98.08
C THR A 97 -109.29 -12.69 -96.73
N VAL A 98 -110.48 -12.56 -96.15
CA VAL A 98 -110.70 -11.95 -94.83
C VAL A 98 -110.08 -12.81 -93.72
N TYR A 99 -110.28 -14.12 -93.73
CA TYR A 99 -109.63 -15.03 -92.78
C TYR A 99 -108.10 -15.05 -92.94
N LYS A 100 -107.59 -15.02 -94.17
CA LYS A 100 -106.15 -14.91 -94.45
C LYS A 100 -105.55 -13.59 -93.91
N GLN A 101 -106.28 -12.48 -93.99
CA GLN A 101 -105.83 -11.20 -93.44
C GLN A 101 -105.96 -11.14 -91.91
N LYS A 102 -107.02 -11.70 -91.32
CA LYS A 102 -107.14 -11.89 -89.86
C LYS A 102 -105.99 -12.73 -89.29
N LEU A 103 -105.65 -13.84 -89.95
CA LEU A 103 -104.54 -14.71 -89.54
C LEU A 103 -103.19 -13.98 -89.59
N LYS A 104 -102.92 -13.19 -90.65
CA LYS A 104 -101.72 -12.33 -90.72
C LYS A 104 -101.67 -11.33 -89.57
N HIS A 105 -102.78 -10.66 -89.28
CA HIS A 105 -102.88 -9.66 -88.22
C HIS A 105 -102.56 -10.28 -86.85
N VAL A 106 -103.25 -11.37 -86.49
CA VAL A 106 -103.02 -12.11 -85.23
C VAL A 106 -101.57 -12.62 -85.11
N LEU A 107 -100.99 -13.13 -86.20
CA LEU A 107 -99.57 -13.54 -86.21
C LEU A 107 -98.62 -12.34 -86.02
N SER A 108 -98.92 -11.18 -86.60
CA SER A 108 -98.11 -9.96 -86.41
C SER A 108 -98.24 -9.37 -85.02
N GLU A 109 -99.44 -9.38 -84.41
CA GLU A 109 -99.63 -8.93 -83.02
C GLU A 109 -98.91 -9.85 -82.05
N HIS A 110 -99.10 -11.18 -82.14
CA HIS A 110 -98.37 -12.13 -81.31
C HIS A 110 -96.85 -12.01 -81.48
N HIS A 111 -96.35 -11.75 -82.69
CA HIS A 111 -94.92 -11.48 -82.90
C HIS A 111 -94.47 -10.20 -82.19
N ASN A 112 -95.17 -9.08 -82.41
CA ASN A 112 -94.85 -7.79 -81.82
C ASN A 112 -94.87 -7.86 -80.29
N THR A 113 -95.95 -8.32 -79.68
CA THR A 113 -96.06 -8.48 -78.21
C THR A 113 -94.99 -9.43 -77.65
N THR A 114 -94.65 -10.51 -78.37
CA THR A 114 -93.54 -11.39 -77.97
C THR A 114 -92.18 -10.69 -78.04
N THR A 115 -91.95 -9.80 -79.02
CA THR A 115 -90.71 -9.01 -79.09
C THR A 115 -90.66 -7.90 -78.04
N GLU A 116 -91.78 -7.22 -77.78
CA GLU A 116 -91.90 -6.18 -76.75
C GLU A 116 -91.63 -6.75 -75.36
N GLN A 117 -92.28 -7.86 -74.99
CA GLN A 117 -92.06 -8.53 -73.69
C GLN A 117 -90.61 -9.02 -73.52
N LYS A 118 -89.97 -9.48 -74.61
CA LYS A 118 -88.54 -9.87 -74.58
C LYS A 118 -87.63 -8.65 -74.39
N LEU A 119 -87.91 -7.54 -75.07
CA LEU A 119 -87.14 -6.30 -74.93
C LEU A 119 -87.34 -5.68 -73.54
N GLU A 120 -88.56 -5.66 -73.02
CA GLU A 120 -88.87 -5.20 -71.65
C GLU A 120 -88.20 -6.07 -70.59
N GLY A 121 -88.21 -7.40 -70.75
CA GLY A 121 -87.51 -8.32 -69.87
C GLY A 121 -86.00 -8.11 -69.85
N VAL A 122 -85.38 -7.94 -71.04
CA VAL A 122 -83.93 -7.64 -71.15
C VAL A 122 -83.61 -6.26 -70.58
N ALA A 123 -84.40 -5.23 -70.88
CA ALA A 123 -84.24 -3.88 -70.34
C ALA A 123 -84.34 -3.87 -68.81
N SER A 124 -85.38 -4.51 -68.25
CA SER A 124 -85.58 -4.64 -66.80
C SER A 124 -84.45 -5.41 -66.12
N SER A 125 -83.99 -6.52 -66.71
CA SER A 125 -82.87 -7.31 -66.21
C SER A 125 -81.58 -6.48 -66.18
N SER A 126 -81.24 -5.78 -67.28
CA SER A 126 -80.06 -4.91 -67.36
C SER A 126 -80.12 -3.72 -66.40
N LEU A 127 -81.30 -3.11 -66.19
CA LEU A 127 -81.49 -2.03 -65.23
C LEU A 127 -81.25 -2.52 -63.79
N VAL A 128 -81.74 -3.71 -63.45
CA VAL A 128 -81.50 -4.35 -62.14
C VAL A 128 -80.02 -4.71 -61.97
N GLN A 129 -79.39 -5.30 -62.99
CA GLN A 129 -77.96 -5.64 -62.98
C GLN A 129 -77.07 -4.40 -62.80
N ASN A 130 -77.37 -3.29 -63.49
CA ASN A 130 -76.65 -2.03 -63.35
C ASN A 130 -76.81 -1.45 -61.94
N ARG A 131 -78.03 -1.45 -61.37
CA ARG A 131 -78.28 -1.00 -59.99
C ARG A 131 -77.51 -1.83 -58.95
N HIS A 132 -77.41 -3.15 -59.14
CA HIS A 132 -76.59 -4.00 -58.27
C HIS A 132 -75.10 -3.66 -58.41
N ARG A 133 -74.58 -3.56 -59.65
CA ARG A 133 -73.18 -3.22 -59.91
C ARG A 133 -72.78 -1.86 -59.35
N GLU A 134 -73.66 -0.87 -59.39
CA GLU A 134 -73.43 0.42 -58.72
C GLU A 134 -73.41 0.29 -57.19
N ALA A 135 -74.31 -0.52 -56.60
CA ALA A 135 -74.35 -0.73 -55.16
C ALA A 135 -73.10 -1.47 -54.65
N GLU A 136 -72.64 -2.49 -55.40
CA GLU A 136 -71.35 -3.15 -55.19
C GLU A 136 -70.19 -2.14 -55.23
N LEU A 137 -70.13 -1.30 -56.28
CA LEU A 137 -69.10 -0.27 -56.43
C LEU A 137 -69.13 0.82 -55.33
N ARG A 138 -70.30 1.09 -54.73
CA ARG A 138 -70.43 1.96 -53.56
C ARG A 138 -69.87 1.26 -52.31
N LEU A 139 -70.35 0.05 -52.02
CA LEU A 139 -69.88 -0.75 -50.88
C LEU A 139 -68.37 -1.03 -50.91
N CYS A 140 -67.78 -1.27 -52.08
CA CYS A 140 -66.32 -1.42 -52.21
C CYS A 140 -65.58 -0.15 -51.78
N LYS A 141 -66.02 1.03 -52.20
CA LYS A 141 -65.43 2.32 -51.81
C LYS A 141 -65.60 2.60 -50.32
N ASP A 142 -66.77 2.28 -49.76
CA ASP A 142 -67.05 2.43 -48.33
C ASP A 142 -66.10 1.54 -47.50
N VAL A 143 -65.88 0.29 -47.93
CA VAL A 143 -64.92 -0.64 -47.31
C VAL A 143 -63.46 -0.15 -47.46
N GLU A 144 -63.07 0.36 -48.62
CA GLU A 144 -61.73 0.94 -48.84
C GLU A 144 -61.49 2.18 -47.96
N GLY A 145 -62.48 3.06 -47.84
CA GLY A 145 -62.45 4.24 -46.96
C GLY A 145 -62.33 3.87 -45.49
N LEU A 146 -63.18 2.95 -45.00
CA LEU A 146 -63.10 2.45 -43.62
C LEU A 146 -61.77 1.75 -43.32
N GLN A 147 -61.17 1.05 -44.30
CA GLN A 147 -59.82 0.50 -44.15
C GLN A 147 -58.73 1.58 -44.11
N ALA A 148 -58.88 2.69 -44.85
CA ALA A 148 -57.96 3.82 -44.78
C ALA A 148 -58.04 4.53 -43.42
N GLU A 149 -59.24 4.86 -42.95
CA GLU A 149 -59.46 5.41 -41.60
C GLU A 149 -58.89 4.51 -40.50
N LEU A 150 -59.07 3.19 -40.61
CA LEU A 150 -58.55 2.24 -39.62
C LEU A 150 -57.01 2.21 -39.59
N LYS A 151 -56.36 2.40 -40.74
CA LYS A 151 -54.89 2.52 -40.84
C LYS A 151 -54.42 3.85 -40.24
N GLU A 152 -55.09 4.96 -40.58
CA GLU A 152 -54.79 6.28 -40.04
C GLU A 152 -54.94 6.33 -38.50
N LYS A 153 -56.07 5.85 -37.96
CA LYS A 153 -56.33 5.80 -36.52
C LYS A 153 -55.30 4.95 -35.76
N LYS A 154 -54.79 3.87 -36.37
CA LYS A 154 -53.67 3.07 -35.83
C LYS A 154 -52.35 3.84 -35.84
N LEU A 155 -51.98 4.45 -36.97
CA LEU A 155 -50.76 5.25 -37.10
C LEU A 155 -50.76 6.46 -36.16
N HIS A 156 -51.91 7.11 -35.97
CA HIS A 156 -52.09 8.20 -35.01
C HIS A 156 -51.89 7.70 -33.57
N GLY A 157 -52.56 6.61 -33.18
CA GLY A 157 -52.39 6.01 -31.84
C GLY A 157 -50.95 5.57 -31.54
N GLU A 158 -50.27 4.96 -32.51
CA GLU A 158 -48.83 4.67 -32.41
C GLU A 158 -47.98 5.93 -32.20
N SER A 159 -48.33 7.02 -32.89
CA SER A 159 -47.61 8.30 -32.80
C SER A 159 -47.82 8.95 -31.44
N SER A 160 -49.05 8.97 -30.92
CA SER A 160 -49.36 9.44 -29.56
C SER A 160 -48.62 8.62 -28.49
N ILE A 161 -48.52 7.30 -28.67
CA ILE A 161 -47.76 6.42 -27.75
C ILE A 161 -46.25 6.73 -27.81
N LYS A 162 -45.69 6.99 -29.00
CA LYS A 162 -44.28 7.40 -29.17
C LYS A 162 -44.02 8.77 -28.51
N GLU A 163 -44.93 9.73 -28.69
CA GLU A 163 -44.86 11.06 -28.10
C GLU A 163 -44.95 11.03 -26.56
N LEU A 164 -45.90 10.26 -26.00
CA LEU A 164 -46.04 10.07 -24.54
C LEU A 164 -44.79 9.43 -23.92
N LYS A 165 -44.20 8.43 -24.59
CA LYS A 165 -42.94 7.82 -24.14
C LYS A 165 -41.77 8.81 -24.15
N LEU A 166 -41.67 9.66 -25.19
CA LEU A 166 -40.63 10.68 -25.27
C LEU A 166 -40.80 11.76 -24.18
N LYS A 167 -42.03 12.22 -23.95
CA LYS A 167 -42.37 13.15 -22.85
C LYS A 167 -41.95 12.58 -21.49
N HIS A 168 -42.34 11.34 -21.19
CA HIS A 168 -41.96 10.66 -19.96
C HIS A 168 -40.43 10.49 -19.81
N GLN A 169 -39.72 10.21 -20.91
CA GLN A 169 -38.26 10.13 -20.90
C GLN A 169 -37.59 11.48 -20.58
N VAL A 170 -38.16 12.59 -21.07
CA VAL A 170 -37.70 13.95 -20.73
C VAL A 170 -37.97 14.25 -19.25
N GLU A 171 -39.18 13.97 -18.74
CA GLU A 171 -39.55 14.15 -17.33
C GLU A 171 -38.60 13.38 -16.39
N LEU A 172 -38.29 12.12 -16.70
CA LEU A 172 -37.33 11.32 -15.94
C LEU A 172 -35.93 11.93 -15.98
N MET A 173 -35.46 12.38 -17.15
CA MET A 173 -34.16 13.02 -17.31
C MET A 173 -34.07 14.35 -16.54
N GLU A 174 -35.12 15.16 -16.56
CA GLU A 174 -35.21 16.40 -15.77
C GLU A 174 -35.21 16.12 -14.27
N LEU A 175 -35.95 15.10 -13.82
CA LEU A 175 -35.99 14.69 -12.42
C LEU A 175 -34.63 14.18 -11.94
N THR A 176 -33.95 13.33 -12.72
CA THR A 176 -32.57 12.90 -12.44
C THR A 176 -31.63 14.09 -12.34
N ASN A 177 -31.67 15.02 -13.30
CA ASN A 177 -30.87 16.25 -13.28
C ASN A 177 -31.15 17.13 -12.04
N GLN A 178 -32.38 17.16 -11.54
CA GLN A 178 -32.73 17.87 -10.30
C GLN A 178 -32.13 17.21 -9.05
N TYR A 179 -32.16 15.87 -8.95
CA TYR A 179 -31.51 15.16 -7.86
C TYR A 179 -29.99 15.28 -7.92
N ASP A 180 -29.38 15.12 -9.09
CA ASP A 180 -27.95 15.33 -9.34
C ASP A 180 -27.45 16.70 -8.86
N ARG A 181 -28.20 17.77 -9.17
CA ARG A 181 -27.87 19.13 -8.70
C ARG A 181 -27.97 19.23 -7.18
N ARG A 182 -29.05 18.72 -6.58
CA ARG A 182 -29.23 18.71 -5.12
C ARG A 182 -28.13 17.92 -4.39
N MET A 183 -27.68 16.80 -4.96
CA MET A 183 -26.56 16.02 -4.41
C MET A 183 -25.26 16.83 -4.44
N ARG A 184 -24.88 17.39 -5.60
CA ARG A 184 -23.69 18.25 -5.75
C ARG A 184 -23.74 19.47 -4.83
N ASP A 185 -24.91 20.10 -4.69
CA ASP A 185 -25.12 21.24 -3.78
C ASP A 185 -24.94 20.85 -2.30
N MET A 186 -25.24 19.61 -1.91
CA MET A 186 -25.00 19.09 -0.56
C MET A 186 -23.53 18.70 -0.36
N GLU A 187 -22.92 18.01 -1.34
CA GLU A 187 -21.50 17.64 -1.34
C GLU A 187 -20.61 18.88 -1.19
N LEU A 188 -20.88 19.94 -1.96
CA LEU A 188 -20.16 21.22 -1.87
C LEU A 188 -20.33 21.89 -0.50
N LYS A 189 -21.53 21.86 0.09
CA LYS A 189 -21.77 22.42 1.44
C LYS A 189 -21.00 21.66 2.51
N PHE A 190 -21.05 20.32 2.51
CA PHE A 190 -20.30 19.50 3.46
C PHE A 190 -18.78 19.61 3.26
N HIS A 191 -18.30 19.70 2.02
CA HIS A 191 -16.89 19.90 1.74
C HIS A 191 -16.40 21.28 2.25
N HIS A 192 -17.17 22.35 2.03
CA HIS A 192 -16.85 23.68 2.53
C HIS A 192 -16.91 23.76 4.07
N GLN A 193 -17.89 23.11 4.70
CA GLN A 193 -17.96 22.97 6.17
C GLN A 193 -16.73 22.23 6.72
N MET A 194 -16.31 21.13 6.08
CA MET A 194 -15.12 20.37 6.47
C MET A 194 -13.83 21.21 6.32
N GLN A 195 -13.67 21.93 5.21
CA GLN A 195 -12.55 22.87 5.01
C GLN A 195 -12.50 23.94 6.11
N SER A 196 -13.65 24.58 6.40
CA SER A 196 -13.75 25.61 7.43
C SER A 196 -13.39 25.09 8.83
N LEU A 197 -13.88 23.90 9.20
CA LEU A 197 -13.53 23.23 10.46
C LEU A 197 -12.04 22.87 10.52
N MET A 198 -11.46 22.35 9.44
CA MET A 198 -10.03 22.06 9.35
C MET A 198 -9.18 23.31 9.49
N GLU A 199 -9.55 24.41 8.83
CA GLU A 199 -8.88 25.71 8.97
C GLU A 199 -8.92 26.24 10.41
N VAL A 200 -10.07 26.15 11.08
CA VAL A 200 -10.23 26.60 12.48
C VAL A 200 -9.36 25.75 13.41
N GLU A 201 -9.40 24.44 13.26
CA GLU A 201 -8.60 23.51 14.05
C GLU A 201 -7.10 23.65 13.80
N GLU A 202 -6.66 23.90 12.56
CA GLU A 202 -5.27 24.21 12.27
C GLU A 202 -4.82 25.53 12.88
N LYS A 203 -5.66 26.58 12.81
CA LYS A 203 -5.38 27.87 13.48
C LYS A 203 -5.26 27.68 15.01
N ARG A 204 -6.13 26.85 15.61
CA ARG A 204 -6.10 26.49 17.03
C ARG A 204 -4.80 25.78 17.42
N ARG A 205 -4.42 24.72 16.70
CA ARG A 205 -3.18 23.95 16.94
C ARG A 205 -1.93 24.80 16.76
N ARG A 206 -1.90 25.70 15.77
CA ARG A 206 -0.79 26.64 15.57
C ARG A 206 -0.67 27.63 16.74
N ALA A 207 -1.78 28.10 17.31
CA ALA A 207 -1.76 28.93 18.52
C ALA A 207 -1.27 28.14 19.75
N GLU A 208 -1.81 26.94 19.99
CA GLU A 208 -1.38 26.04 21.07
C GLU A 208 0.13 25.75 21.03
N VAL A 209 0.70 25.53 19.83
CA VAL A 209 2.14 25.33 19.64
C VAL A 209 2.94 26.60 19.94
N LEU A 210 2.50 27.78 19.48
CA LEU A 210 3.19 29.05 19.76
C LEU A 210 3.17 29.39 21.25
N GLU A 211 2.06 29.15 21.95
CA GLU A 211 1.95 29.33 23.40
C GLU A 211 2.91 28.40 24.16
N LEU A 212 3.02 27.13 23.75
CA LEU A 212 3.98 26.17 24.33
C LEU A 212 5.44 26.55 24.03
N GLU A 213 5.73 26.99 22.79
CA GLU A 213 7.05 27.49 22.44
C GLU A 213 7.45 28.69 23.29
N ASP A 214 6.55 29.67 23.50
CA ASP A 214 6.86 30.88 24.25
C ASP A 214 6.96 30.61 25.76
N GLN A 215 6.21 29.64 26.30
CA GLN A 215 6.44 29.09 27.64
C GLN A 215 7.82 28.42 27.75
N MET A 216 8.23 27.63 26.74
CA MET A 216 9.55 26.99 26.72
C MET A 216 10.69 28.01 26.60
N LYS A 217 10.59 29.01 25.72
CA LYS A 217 11.53 30.13 25.59
C LYS A 217 11.66 30.86 26.93
N SER A 218 10.54 31.20 27.56
CA SER A 218 10.51 31.85 28.89
C SER A 218 11.17 31.00 29.97
N ARG A 219 10.93 29.68 29.98
CA ARG A 219 11.55 28.76 30.94
C ARG A 219 13.07 28.63 30.71
N VAL A 220 13.53 28.65 29.46
CA VAL A 220 14.97 28.67 29.13
C VAL A 220 15.62 29.96 29.62
N VAL A 221 15.00 31.14 29.43
CA VAL A 221 15.52 32.41 29.95
C VAL A 221 15.65 32.37 31.48
N VAL A 222 14.62 31.93 32.20
CA VAL A 222 14.67 31.80 33.68
C VAL A 222 15.76 30.83 34.12
N LEU A 223 15.92 29.69 33.45
CA LEU A 223 16.97 28.72 33.77
C LEU A 223 18.37 29.26 33.49
N LEU A 224 18.56 30.05 32.43
CA LEU A 224 19.82 30.74 32.16
C LEU A 224 20.10 31.78 33.24
N GLU A 225 19.13 32.62 33.61
CA GLU A 225 19.28 33.59 34.70
C GLU A 225 19.64 32.92 36.05
N ASP A 226 19.01 31.80 36.39
CA ASP A 226 19.30 31.06 37.62
C ASP A 226 20.70 30.41 37.60
N GLN A 227 21.14 29.88 36.45
CA GLN A 227 22.52 29.38 36.27
C GLN A 227 23.55 30.52 36.37
N ASP A 228 23.28 31.65 35.72
CA ASP A 228 24.10 32.86 35.76
C ASP A 228 24.25 33.42 37.19
N ARG A 229 23.16 33.40 37.98
CA ARG A 229 23.17 33.78 39.41
C ARG A 229 24.00 32.79 40.24
N ALA A 230 23.89 31.49 39.97
CA ALA A 230 24.67 30.46 40.66
C ALA A 230 26.17 30.53 40.30
N LEU A 231 26.52 30.81 39.04
CA LEU A 231 27.90 31.04 38.60
C LEU A 231 28.49 32.27 39.28
N ARG A 232 27.81 33.42 39.26
CA ARG A 232 28.26 34.63 39.98
C ARG A 232 28.45 34.40 41.47
N GLY A 233 27.52 33.69 42.13
CA GLY A 233 27.66 33.32 43.54
C GLY A 233 28.86 32.40 43.82
N ALA A 234 29.23 31.52 42.88
CA ALA A 234 30.43 30.71 42.96
C ALA A 234 31.70 31.53 42.73
N GLU A 235 31.71 32.44 41.75
CA GLU A 235 32.81 33.39 41.49
C GLU A 235 33.07 34.30 42.70
N GLU A 236 32.01 34.86 43.30
CA GLU A 236 32.06 35.64 44.53
C GLU A 236 32.63 34.83 45.71
N PHE A 237 32.21 33.57 45.85
CA PHE A 237 32.75 32.65 46.87
C PHE A 237 34.25 32.39 46.65
N TYR A 238 34.67 32.04 45.43
CA TYR A 238 36.08 31.78 45.12
C TYR A 238 36.93 33.05 45.29
N ALA A 239 36.45 34.21 44.85
CA ALA A 239 37.12 35.49 45.08
C ALA A 239 37.23 35.83 46.59
N SER A 240 36.19 35.54 47.39
CA SER A 240 36.21 35.70 48.84
C SER A 240 37.24 34.78 49.51
N VAL A 241 37.32 33.51 49.10
CA VAL A 241 38.34 32.56 49.58
C VAL A 241 39.75 32.97 49.14
N GLN A 242 39.94 33.41 47.89
CA GLN A 242 41.22 33.89 47.38
C GLN A 242 41.69 35.16 48.10
N ASN A 243 40.78 36.10 48.39
CA ASN A 243 41.09 37.31 49.17
C ASN A 243 41.47 36.98 50.62
N LYS A 244 40.80 36.01 51.26
CA LYS A 244 41.21 35.50 52.59
C LYS A 244 42.59 34.88 52.54
N LEU A 245 42.84 33.95 51.61
CA LEU A 245 44.16 33.33 51.41
C LEU A 245 45.26 34.38 51.16
N LEU A 246 44.96 35.47 50.46
CA LEU A 246 45.90 36.57 50.24
C LEU A 246 46.16 37.40 51.51
N LEU A 247 45.13 37.67 52.31
CA LEU A 247 45.27 38.31 53.63
C LEU A 247 46.10 37.44 54.57
N ASP A 248 45.76 36.14 54.69
CA ASP A 248 46.48 35.16 55.51
C ASP A 248 47.94 35.04 55.04
N GLN A 249 48.21 35.00 53.73
CA GLN A 249 49.56 34.99 53.18
C GLN A 249 50.35 36.28 53.51
N ASN A 250 49.68 37.43 53.63
CA ASN A 250 50.32 38.68 54.01
C ASN A 250 50.58 38.75 55.52
N MET A 251 49.62 38.33 56.36
CA MET A 251 49.83 38.16 57.80
C MET A 251 51.02 37.25 58.10
N LEU A 252 51.11 36.08 57.43
CA LEU A 252 52.22 35.15 57.60
C LEU A 252 53.57 35.74 57.13
N LYS A 253 53.60 36.65 56.14
CA LYS A 253 54.83 37.39 55.77
C LYS A 253 55.22 38.42 56.83
N GLU A 254 54.25 39.10 57.43
CA GLU A 254 54.50 40.07 58.51
C GLU A 254 54.97 39.37 59.78
N GLU A 255 54.36 38.25 60.16
CA GLU A 255 54.82 37.37 61.25
C GLU A 255 56.23 36.82 60.98
N LEU A 256 56.52 36.36 59.76
CA LEU A 256 57.86 35.93 59.37
C LEU A 256 58.88 37.08 59.50
N ALA A 257 58.52 38.30 59.09
CA ALA A 257 59.37 39.48 59.22
C ALA A 257 59.54 39.95 60.68
N GLU A 258 58.53 39.80 61.52
CA GLU A 258 58.58 39.97 62.98
C GLU A 258 59.54 38.96 63.63
N VAL A 259 59.42 37.66 63.28
CA VAL A 259 60.30 36.60 63.76
C VAL A 259 61.74 36.83 63.27
N GLN A 260 61.95 37.21 62.01
CA GLN A 260 63.26 37.57 61.49
C GLN A 260 63.86 38.78 62.23
N LYS A 261 63.07 39.80 62.60
CA LYS A 261 63.53 40.92 63.45
C LYS A 261 63.89 40.47 64.87
N LYS A 262 63.16 39.51 65.45
CA LYS A 262 63.43 38.95 66.79
C LYS A 262 64.69 38.07 66.78
N GLN A 263 64.84 37.20 65.79
CA GLN A 263 66.06 36.44 65.47
C GLN A 263 67.27 37.39 65.36
N ASN A 264 67.20 38.40 64.48
CA ASN A 264 68.26 39.38 64.28
C ASN A 264 68.58 40.24 65.53
N ARG A 265 67.75 40.25 66.58
CA ARG A 265 68.06 40.84 67.89
C ARG A 265 68.77 39.83 68.78
N ALA A 266 68.22 38.62 68.91
CA ALA A 266 68.83 37.52 69.66
C ALA A 266 70.24 37.18 69.15
N ASP A 267 70.48 37.22 67.83
CA ASP A 267 71.81 36.99 67.24
C ASP A 267 72.81 38.10 67.61
N ARG A 268 72.35 39.35 67.79
CA ARG A 268 73.19 40.47 68.25
C ARG A 268 73.48 40.39 69.75
N GLU A 269 72.47 40.02 70.54
CA GLU A 269 72.61 39.78 71.98
C GLU A 269 73.55 38.60 72.24
N LEU A 270 73.43 37.52 71.45
CA LEU A 270 74.35 36.38 71.44
C LEU A 270 75.76 36.80 71.01
N SER A 271 75.92 37.61 69.96
CA SER A 271 77.23 38.13 69.53
C SER A 271 77.88 39.01 70.60
N ALA A 272 77.10 39.83 71.32
CA ALA A 272 77.59 40.64 72.43
C ALA A 272 77.99 39.76 73.63
N ALA A 273 77.18 38.76 73.98
CA ALA A 273 77.49 37.80 75.04
C ALA A 273 78.70 36.91 74.71
N GLN A 274 78.93 36.58 73.43
CA GLN A 274 80.15 35.91 72.97
C GLN A 274 81.37 36.83 73.07
N GLN A 275 81.22 38.12 72.77
CA GLN A 275 82.32 39.10 72.86
C GLN A 275 82.71 39.37 74.33
N GLU A 276 81.74 39.48 75.23
CA GLU A 276 82.01 39.60 76.67
C GLU A 276 82.58 38.30 77.27
N ASN A 277 82.16 37.12 76.79
CA ASN A 277 82.80 35.85 77.15
C ASN A 277 84.28 35.80 76.74
N ARG A 278 84.64 36.27 75.53
CA ARG A 278 86.05 36.34 75.11
C ARG A 278 86.86 37.24 76.04
N ARG A 279 86.34 38.44 76.32
CA ARG A 279 86.93 39.39 77.27
C ARG A 279 87.12 38.81 78.68
N LEU A 280 86.12 38.08 79.19
CA LEU A 280 86.22 37.39 80.49
C LEU A 280 87.25 36.25 80.47
N THR A 281 87.38 35.54 79.34
CA THR A 281 88.38 34.48 79.14
C THR A 281 89.80 35.06 79.08
N GLU A 282 89.98 36.20 78.39
CA GLU A 282 91.25 36.94 78.32
C GLU A 282 91.67 37.44 79.71
N VAL A 283 90.74 38.02 80.49
CA VAL A 283 90.99 38.43 81.89
C VAL A 283 91.30 37.25 82.81
N LEU A 284 90.69 36.07 82.59
CA LEU A 284 91.01 34.85 83.33
C LEU A 284 92.44 34.37 83.03
N GLN A 285 92.83 34.30 81.75
CA GLN A 285 94.19 33.93 81.35
C GLN A 285 95.23 34.92 81.88
N GLU A 286 94.92 36.22 81.91
CA GLU A 286 95.77 37.24 82.52
C GLU A 286 95.92 37.08 84.05
N ALA A 287 94.98 36.43 84.74
CA ALA A 287 95.11 36.11 86.16
C ALA A 287 95.92 34.82 86.38
N GLU A 288 95.67 33.79 85.58
CA GLU A 288 96.38 32.50 85.64
C GLU A 288 97.88 32.65 85.34
N GLN A 289 98.26 33.48 84.36
CA GLN A 289 99.67 33.71 84.01
C GLN A 289 100.47 34.45 85.10
N LYS A 290 99.81 35.21 85.99
CA LYS A 290 100.48 35.95 87.08
C LYS A 290 100.74 35.11 88.33
N LEU A 291 100.11 33.93 88.45
CA LEU A 291 100.29 33.02 89.58
C LEU A 291 101.74 32.50 89.75
N PRO A 292 102.42 31.95 88.71
CA PRO A 292 103.78 31.40 88.87
C PRO A 292 104.86 32.48 89.10
N GLU A 293 104.68 33.71 88.61
CA GLU A 293 105.66 34.80 88.81
C GLU A 293 105.76 35.23 90.28
N LEU A 294 104.64 35.28 90.99
CA LEU A 294 104.60 35.64 92.41
C LEU A 294 105.15 34.52 93.31
N GLN A 295 104.93 33.26 92.95
CA GLN A 295 105.52 32.12 93.67
C GLN A 295 107.04 32.11 93.56
N ARG A 296 107.60 32.36 92.36
CA ARG A 296 109.06 32.42 92.16
C ARG A 296 109.73 33.50 93.03
N ARG A 297 109.17 34.71 93.08
CA ARG A 297 109.73 35.83 93.87
C ARG A 297 109.72 35.58 95.38
N LEU A 298 108.80 34.76 95.90
CA LEU A 298 108.76 34.39 97.31
C LEU A 298 109.86 33.38 97.68
N GLN A 299 110.19 32.46 96.75
CA GLN A 299 111.24 31.46 96.96
C GLN A 299 112.65 32.08 96.90
N GLU A 300 112.91 32.94 95.91
CA GLU A 300 114.19 33.65 95.72
C GLU A 300 114.58 34.47 96.97
N HIS A 301 113.62 35.10 97.64
CA HIS A 301 113.86 35.90 98.86
C HIS A 301 114.20 35.04 100.10
N ASN A 302 113.64 33.83 100.21
CA ASN A 302 113.90 32.96 101.36
C ASN A 302 115.24 32.22 101.23
N GLU A 303 115.60 31.78 100.01
CA GLU A 303 116.89 31.13 99.76
C GLU A 303 118.08 32.09 99.90
N ALA A 304 117.91 33.39 99.61
CA ALA A 304 118.96 34.38 99.78
C ALA A 304 119.37 34.58 101.24
N LYS A 305 118.42 34.44 102.19
CA LYS A 305 118.66 34.75 103.60
C LYS A 305 119.45 33.66 104.33
N ALA A 306 119.17 32.38 104.03
CA ALA A 306 119.88 31.24 104.62
C ALA A 306 121.33 31.07 104.10
N ARG A 307 121.66 31.62 102.93
CA ARG A 307 123.02 31.50 102.33
C ARG A 307 124.05 32.39 103.05
N MET A 308 123.63 33.54 103.57
CA MET A 308 124.52 34.51 104.23
C MET A 308 125.10 33.99 105.56
N GLU A 309 124.32 33.20 106.30
CA GLU A 309 124.74 32.64 107.60
C GLU A 309 125.71 31.46 107.44
N VAL A 310 125.67 30.75 106.30
CA VAL A 310 126.53 29.60 106.00
C VAL A 310 127.90 30.00 105.41
N GLU A 311 128.03 31.15 104.75
CA GLU A 311 129.33 31.60 104.23
C GLU A 311 130.31 32.04 105.33
N GLN A 312 129.81 32.53 106.48
CA GLN A 312 130.70 32.97 107.58
C GLN A 312 131.41 31.80 108.27
N GLU A 313 130.74 30.65 108.47
CA GLU A 313 131.36 29.46 109.08
C GLU A 313 132.37 28.77 108.13
N ARG A 314 132.27 28.99 106.82
CA ARG A 314 133.19 28.42 105.82
C ARG A 314 134.59 29.04 105.89
N ASP A 315 134.68 30.35 106.00
CA ASP A 315 135.93 31.08 105.74
C ASP A 315 136.92 31.05 106.94
N GLU A 316 136.42 30.82 108.17
CA GLU A 316 137.25 30.46 109.34
C GLU A 316 137.85 29.04 109.27
N LEU A 317 137.29 28.17 108.44
CA LEU A 317 137.68 26.76 108.35
C LEU A 317 138.70 26.53 107.23
N LEU A 318 138.59 27.29 106.13
CA LEU A 318 139.56 27.30 105.03
C LEU A 318 140.95 27.77 105.47
N THR A 319 141.04 28.86 106.23
CA THR A 319 142.34 29.44 106.68
C THR A 319 143.19 28.42 107.44
N ARG A 320 142.60 27.69 108.39
CA ARG A 320 143.28 26.65 109.20
C ARG A 320 143.80 25.45 108.41
N GLN A 321 143.22 25.12 107.24
CA GLN A 321 143.74 24.02 106.42
C GLN A 321 145.05 24.40 105.70
N THR A 322 145.23 25.67 105.35
CA THR A 322 146.39 26.14 104.57
C THR A 322 147.72 25.99 105.31
N GLU A 323 147.73 26.27 106.63
CA GLU A 323 148.96 26.30 107.44
C GLU A 323 149.54 24.89 107.65
N ALA A 324 148.68 23.91 107.92
CA ALA A 324 149.07 22.52 108.19
C ALA A 324 149.74 21.79 107.00
N VAL A 325 149.59 22.30 105.77
CA VAL A 325 150.18 21.71 104.56
C VAL A 325 151.67 22.08 104.40
N LEU A 326 152.08 23.26 104.85
CA LEU A 326 153.45 23.77 104.64
C LEU A 326 154.48 23.07 105.55
N ASP A 327 154.13 22.73 106.79
CA ASP A 327 155.04 22.06 107.73
C ASP A 327 155.41 20.64 107.29
N LEU A 328 154.51 19.92 106.61
CA LEU A 328 154.78 18.57 106.11
C LEU A 328 155.90 18.56 105.05
N GLN A 329 156.01 19.62 104.25
CA GLN A 329 156.93 19.68 103.10
C GLN A 329 158.41 19.85 103.50
N GLN A 330 158.70 20.29 104.73
CA GLN A 330 160.09 20.39 105.21
C GLN A 330 160.72 19.04 105.61
N SER A 331 159.91 17.99 105.81
CA SER A 331 160.35 16.75 106.45
C SER A 331 160.93 15.67 105.51
N SER A 332 160.66 15.76 104.21
CA SER A 332 160.97 14.70 103.23
C SER A 332 162.37 14.83 102.61
N SER A 333 162.76 16.03 102.19
CA SER A 333 164.00 16.29 101.43
C SER A 333 165.28 15.89 102.15
N LEU A 334 165.28 15.96 103.49
CA LEU A 334 166.41 15.53 104.33
C LEU A 334 166.68 14.01 104.28
N LYS A 335 165.75 13.19 103.77
CA LYS A 335 165.95 11.73 103.62
C LYS A 335 166.55 11.34 102.26
N GLU A 336 166.31 12.09 101.18
CA GLU A 336 166.79 11.74 99.84
C GLU A 336 168.32 11.85 99.72
N MET A 337 168.90 13.01 100.08
CA MET A 337 170.34 13.26 99.91
C MET A 337 171.24 12.30 100.70
N LEU A 338 170.73 11.75 101.82
CA LEU A 338 171.42 10.77 102.65
C LEU A 338 171.45 9.36 102.00
N LEU A 339 170.53 9.06 101.09
CA LEU A 339 170.56 7.84 100.27
C LEU A 339 171.51 7.98 99.08
N GLN A 340 171.61 9.17 98.46
CA GLN A 340 172.51 9.45 97.33
C GLN A 340 173.95 8.96 97.60
N LYS A 341 174.53 9.36 98.74
CA LYS A 341 175.92 9.01 99.12
C LYS A 341 176.15 7.53 99.43
N LYS A 342 175.09 6.73 99.58
CA LYS A 342 175.18 5.30 99.87
C LYS A 342 175.21 4.43 98.60
N LEU A 343 174.81 5.00 97.47
CA LEU A 343 174.64 4.30 96.20
C LEU A 343 175.98 4.13 95.45
N GLU A 344 176.76 5.22 95.31
CA GLU A 344 178.06 5.20 94.59
C GLU A 344 179.03 4.15 95.16
N VAL A 345 179.12 4.05 96.49
CA VAL A 345 180.01 3.10 97.19
C VAL A 345 179.63 1.63 96.96
N LEU A 346 178.36 1.34 96.64
CA LEU A 346 177.89 -0.03 96.40
C LEU A 346 178.06 -0.47 94.93
N THR A 347 177.93 0.45 93.97
CA THR A 347 178.01 0.13 92.53
C THR A 347 179.35 -0.49 92.13
N GLU A 348 180.47 0.04 92.62
CA GLU A 348 181.81 -0.53 92.33
C GLU A 348 182.03 -1.91 92.97
N THR A 349 181.39 -2.19 94.11
CA THR A 349 181.49 -3.51 94.76
C THR A 349 180.64 -4.57 94.08
N LEU A 350 179.55 -4.18 93.42
CA LEU A 350 178.65 -5.07 92.71
C LEU A 350 179.25 -5.60 91.39
N GLN A 351 179.95 -4.73 90.63
CA GLN A 351 180.73 -5.13 89.44
C GLN A 351 181.79 -6.21 89.77
N LYS A 352 182.30 -6.24 91.01
CA LYS A 352 183.23 -7.27 91.51
C LYS A 352 182.58 -8.60 91.88
N LYS A 353 181.24 -8.69 91.85
CA LYS A 353 180.47 -9.83 92.37
C LYS A 353 179.56 -10.52 91.36
N GLU A 354 179.06 -9.83 90.34
CA GLU A 354 178.23 -10.45 89.29
C GLU A 354 178.97 -11.55 88.50
N ALA A 355 180.31 -11.53 88.49
CA ALA A 355 181.15 -12.59 87.94
C ALA A 355 181.08 -13.95 88.68
N GLN A 356 180.22 -14.10 89.71
CA GLN A 356 180.20 -15.30 90.58
C GLN A 356 178.86 -16.08 90.63
N LEU A 357 177.81 -15.73 89.87
CA LEU A 357 176.45 -16.26 90.14
C LEU A 357 175.55 -16.55 88.90
N CYS A 358 175.72 -17.73 88.25
CA CYS A 358 174.84 -18.19 87.16
C CYS A 358 174.05 -19.50 87.53
N SER A 359 172.71 -19.44 87.82
CA SER A 359 171.82 -20.53 88.40
C SER A 359 170.26 -20.44 88.11
N ALA A 360 169.38 -21.35 88.65
CA ALA A 360 167.92 -21.50 88.29
C ALA A 360 166.91 -21.95 89.42
N LEU A 361 165.56 -21.85 89.20
CA LEU A 361 164.39 -21.79 90.17
C LEU A 361 162.92 -22.16 89.58
N THR A 362 161.72 -22.24 90.31
CA THR A 362 160.26 -22.69 89.86
C THR A 362 158.90 -22.45 90.73
N ALA A 363 157.61 -22.61 90.17
CA ALA A 363 156.18 -23.00 90.73
C ALA A 363 155.02 -21.96 91.23
N THR A 364 153.64 -22.10 91.51
CA THR A 364 152.26 -22.85 91.26
C THR A 364 151.02 -22.25 92.13
N SER A 365 149.63 -22.46 92.19
CA SER A 365 148.35 -23.01 91.48
C SER A 365 146.90 -22.74 92.23
N THR A 366 145.66 -23.18 91.75
CA THR A 366 144.19 -23.35 92.34
C THR A 366 143.09 -22.17 92.44
N GLU A 367 141.70 -22.18 92.67
CA GLU A 367 140.33 -22.92 92.50
C GLU A 367 139.06 -21.95 92.85
N ALA A 368 137.67 -22.03 92.97
CA ALA A 368 136.33 -22.82 92.90
C ALA A 368 135.05 -21.80 92.83
N GLY A 369 133.66 -21.87 92.92
CA GLY A 369 132.32 -22.68 93.08
C GLY A 369 131.07 -21.68 93.38
N ASN A 370 129.68 -21.78 93.51
CA ASN A 370 128.34 -22.54 93.35
C ASN A 370 127.08 -21.52 93.62
N SER A 371 125.67 -21.55 93.63
CA SER A 371 124.33 -22.30 93.45
C SER A 371 123.10 -21.28 93.15
N ALA A 372 121.70 -21.30 93.25
CA ALA A 372 120.43 -22.10 93.61
C ALA A 372 119.03 -21.45 93.09
N THR A 373 117.74 -21.80 93.51
CA THR A 373 116.40 -21.55 92.76
C THR A 373 114.95 -21.05 93.35
N ASN A 374 113.89 -21.90 93.58
CA ASN A 374 112.37 -21.83 93.24
C ASN A 374 111.21 -20.92 93.91
N ARG A 375 110.00 -20.66 93.26
CA ARG A 375 108.56 -20.38 93.79
C ARG A 375 107.38 -20.14 92.75
N LEU A 376 107.39 -20.65 91.50
CA LEU A 376 106.52 -20.13 90.40
C LEU A 376 105.30 -21.00 89.95
N GLU A 377 105.18 -22.24 90.42
CA GLU A 377 104.30 -23.25 89.76
C GLU A 377 102.83 -23.27 90.26
N GLU A 378 102.57 -22.92 91.53
CA GLU A 378 101.25 -23.09 92.16
C GLU A 378 100.15 -22.22 91.51
N ILE A 379 100.47 -20.97 91.14
CA ILE A 379 99.52 -20.01 90.57
C ILE A 379 99.04 -20.48 89.18
N GLN A 380 99.91 -21.15 88.41
CA GLN A 380 99.58 -21.57 87.05
C GLN A 380 98.62 -22.78 87.04
N GLN A 381 98.75 -23.71 88.00
CA GLN A 381 97.85 -24.87 88.12
C GLN A 381 96.42 -24.47 88.50
N HIS A 382 96.25 -23.47 89.37
CA HIS A 382 94.91 -23.00 89.79
C HIS A 382 94.06 -22.54 88.59
N HIS A 383 94.65 -21.77 87.68
CA HIS A 383 93.96 -21.32 86.46
C HIS A 383 93.68 -22.46 85.45
N GLN A 384 94.53 -23.49 85.41
CA GLN A 384 94.35 -24.65 84.53
C GLN A 384 93.09 -25.45 84.91
N VAL A 385 92.86 -25.67 86.22
CA VAL A 385 91.74 -26.48 86.73
C VAL A 385 90.38 -25.80 86.51
N SER A 386 90.26 -24.49 86.79
CA SER A 386 88.99 -23.76 86.61
C SER A 386 88.53 -23.64 85.15
N VAL A 387 89.46 -23.69 84.18
CA VAL A 387 89.10 -23.76 82.75
C VAL A 387 88.61 -25.16 82.38
N GLY A 388 89.18 -26.21 82.98
CA GLY A 388 88.76 -27.60 82.77
C GLY A 388 87.32 -27.87 83.21
N SER A 389 86.92 -27.41 84.41
CA SER A 389 85.55 -27.61 84.91
C SER A 389 84.51 -26.92 84.03
N LEU A 390 84.74 -25.65 83.67
CA LEU A 390 83.81 -24.88 82.84
C LEU A 390 83.68 -25.43 81.40
N GLN A 391 84.70 -26.12 80.88
CA GLN A 391 84.60 -26.85 79.62
C GLN A 391 83.80 -28.16 79.74
N GLN A 392 83.90 -28.84 80.89
CA GLN A 392 83.12 -30.05 81.16
C GLN A 392 81.63 -29.74 81.34
N ASP A 393 81.30 -28.69 82.12
CA ASP A 393 79.92 -28.23 82.32
C ASP A 393 79.25 -27.87 80.98
N LEU A 394 79.95 -27.10 80.13
CA LEU A 394 79.46 -26.72 78.80
C LEU A 394 79.23 -27.93 77.89
N ALA A 395 80.10 -28.95 77.93
CA ALA A 395 79.92 -30.17 77.15
C ALA A 395 78.70 -30.98 77.61
N GLN A 396 78.46 -31.02 78.93
CA GLN A 396 77.33 -31.73 79.54
C GLN A 396 75.98 -31.05 79.23
N ASP A 397 75.91 -29.71 79.31
CA ASP A 397 74.74 -28.93 78.87
C ASP A 397 74.48 -29.09 77.37
N CYS A 398 75.53 -29.14 76.54
CA CYS A 398 75.38 -29.38 75.09
C CYS A 398 74.80 -30.77 74.78
N GLN A 399 75.16 -31.81 75.56
CA GLN A 399 74.53 -33.13 75.43
C GLN A 399 73.06 -33.08 75.85
N GLY A 400 72.75 -32.57 77.05
CA GLY A 400 71.37 -32.49 77.54
C GLY A 400 70.44 -31.68 76.64
N TYR A 401 70.93 -30.57 76.08
CA TYR A 401 70.21 -29.78 75.08
C TYR A 401 69.91 -30.57 73.81
N ASN A 402 70.91 -31.28 73.26
CA ASN A 402 70.72 -32.10 72.05
C ASN A 402 69.76 -33.28 72.27
N GLU A 403 69.81 -33.96 73.42
CA GLU A 403 68.88 -35.03 73.78
C GLU A 403 67.44 -34.53 73.94
N LEU A 404 67.25 -33.38 74.59
CA LEU A 404 65.96 -32.72 74.69
C LEU A 404 65.41 -32.34 73.31
N LEU A 405 66.27 -31.80 72.43
CA LEU A 405 65.92 -31.40 71.06
C LEU A 405 65.52 -32.62 70.20
N LEU A 406 66.22 -33.75 70.36
CA LEU A 406 65.90 -35.02 69.69
C LEU A 406 64.56 -35.58 70.21
N THR A 407 64.35 -35.59 71.53
CA THR A 407 63.10 -35.99 72.20
C THR A 407 61.91 -35.15 71.73
N CYS A 408 62.08 -33.82 71.60
CA CYS A 408 61.06 -32.93 71.05
C CYS A 408 60.75 -33.23 69.58
N ARG A 409 61.78 -33.52 68.77
CA ARG A 409 61.64 -33.85 67.35
C ARG A 409 60.93 -35.19 67.12
N GLU A 410 61.16 -36.16 68.00
CA GLU A 410 60.43 -37.44 68.01
C GLU A 410 58.99 -37.28 68.50
N ARG A 411 58.75 -36.52 69.58
CA ARG A 411 57.39 -36.17 70.03
C ARG A 411 56.57 -35.52 68.92
N LEU A 412 57.13 -34.55 68.20
CA LEU A 412 56.45 -33.90 67.08
C LEU A 412 56.15 -34.87 65.91
N LYS A 413 57.05 -35.82 65.61
CA LYS A 413 56.75 -36.93 64.69
C LYS A 413 55.59 -37.80 65.18
N THR A 414 55.57 -38.21 66.46
CA THR A 414 54.48 -39.03 67.01
C THR A 414 53.13 -38.29 67.06
N LEU A 415 53.15 -36.96 67.09
CA LEU A 415 51.97 -36.09 67.03
C LEU A 415 51.57 -35.71 65.58
N GLY A 416 52.25 -36.24 64.56
CA GLY A 416 51.93 -35.97 63.15
C GLY A 416 52.25 -34.55 62.67
N VAL A 417 53.03 -33.77 63.43
CA VAL A 417 53.36 -32.37 63.09
C VAL A 417 54.49 -32.34 62.06
N SER A 418 54.26 -31.60 60.96
CA SER A 418 55.29 -31.40 59.93
C SER A 418 56.51 -30.66 60.49
N LEU A 419 57.70 -31.25 60.33
CA LEU A 419 58.97 -30.69 60.82
C LEU A 419 59.57 -29.60 59.93
N HIS A 420 58.81 -29.08 58.94
CA HIS A 420 59.36 -28.19 57.90
C HIS A 420 59.91 -26.86 58.45
N ASP A 421 59.29 -26.33 59.52
CA ASP A 421 59.65 -25.06 60.17
C ASP A 421 60.03 -25.24 61.65
N PHE A 422 60.71 -26.34 62.01
CA PHE A 422 61.14 -26.56 63.40
C PHE A 422 62.30 -25.60 63.78
N PRO A 423 62.12 -24.67 64.75
CA PRO A 423 63.02 -23.52 64.89
C PRO A 423 64.31 -23.77 65.68
N PHE A 424 64.44 -24.94 66.33
CA PHE A 424 65.58 -25.26 67.20
C PHE A 424 66.69 -26.01 66.43
N ARG A 425 67.96 -25.68 66.72
CA ARG A 425 69.16 -26.22 66.05
C ARG A 425 70.06 -26.94 67.05
N PRO A 426 70.86 -27.96 66.65
CA PRO A 426 71.81 -28.61 67.56
C PRO A 426 72.82 -27.64 68.19
N ALA A 427 73.33 -27.96 69.38
CA ALA A 427 74.26 -27.11 70.15
C ALA A 427 75.47 -26.61 69.33
N GLU A 428 76.06 -27.49 68.51
CA GLU A 428 77.18 -27.18 67.62
C GLU A 428 76.89 -26.03 66.64
N GLN A 429 75.63 -25.87 66.20
CA GLN A 429 75.22 -24.80 65.28
C GLN A 429 74.92 -23.47 66.00
N ILE A 430 74.79 -23.50 67.33
CA ILE A 430 74.54 -22.31 68.17
C ILE A 430 75.88 -21.72 68.62
N LEU A 431 76.77 -22.55 69.18
CA LEU A 431 78.07 -22.10 69.68
C LEU A 431 79.01 -21.58 68.58
N ASN A 432 78.96 -22.16 67.37
CA ASN A 432 79.86 -21.82 66.27
C ASN A 432 79.37 -20.65 65.38
N ARG A 433 78.50 -19.74 65.86
CA ARG A 433 77.96 -18.68 64.99
C ARG A 433 77.95 -17.26 65.56
N ALA A 434 79.16 -16.72 65.77
CA ALA A 434 79.35 -15.29 66.02
C ALA A 434 80.65 -14.71 65.41
N LYS A 435 80.73 -14.61 64.07
CA LYS A 435 81.33 -13.48 63.31
C LYS A 435 81.09 -13.65 61.78
N PRO A 436 81.21 -12.58 60.98
CA PRO A 436 80.63 -12.50 59.63
C PRO A 436 81.33 -13.38 58.59
#